data_AF-A0A2V8K1Y5-F1
#
_entry.id   AF-A0A2V8K1Y5-F1
#
_cell.length_a   1.000
_cell.length_b   1.000
_cell.length_c   1.000
_cell.angle_alpha   90.00
_cell.angle_beta   90.00
_cell.angle_gamma   90.00
#
_symmetry.space_group_name_H-M   'P 1'
#
loop_
_entity.id
_entity.type
_entity.pdbx_description
1 polymer ?
#
loop_
_entity_poly.entity_id
_entity_poly.type
_entity_poly.pdbx_seq_one_letter_code
_entity_poly.pdbx_strand_id
1 'polypeptide(L)'
;DIHWPTDATLLWDTVRVLSRLIGRLRAIVPKDVPGFPNRKRAARKRMQKLQRMTAAQRESQQVRIYRQLLAITQEVLANARRTLEGTARSRAKTPTDALTIEELRKDLDYCSLGDRVADQARRRILDGEQVPASEKLYSIFEPHTDLIKRGKINKPIEFGHKISLAES
;
A
#
# COMPACT_ATOMS: atom_id res chain seq x y z
N ASP A 1 21.44 -10.61 -0.64
CA ASP A 1 20.51 -11.40 0.18
C ASP A 1 19.08 -11.04 -0.21
N ILE A 2 18.30 -11.99 -0.73
CA ILE A 2 16.95 -11.72 -1.26
C ILE A 2 15.98 -11.93 -0.10
N HIS A 3 15.56 -10.83 0.53
CA HIS A 3 14.57 -10.88 1.61
C HIS A 3 13.18 -11.10 1.02
N TRP A 4 12.64 -12.31 1.20
CA TRP A 4 11.26 -12.64 0.85
C TRP A 4 10.30 -11.66 1.57
N PRO A 5 9.32 -11.06 0.88
CA PRO A 5 8.38 -10.14 1.53
C PRO A 5 7.64 -10.81 2.69
N THR A 6 7.62 -10.11 3.82
CA THR A 6 6.86 -10.47 5.01
C THR A 6 5.51 -9.74 4.99
N ASP A 7 4.54 -10.24 5.77
CA ASP A 7 3.26 -9.55 5.92
C ASP A 7 3.46 -8.12 6.47
N ALA A 8 4.45 -7.93 7.35
CA ALA A 8 4.84 -6.61 7.84
C ALA A 8 5.34 -5.64 6.74
N THR A 9 6.10 -6.13 5.76
CA THR A 9 6.59 -5.30 4.64
C THR A 9 5.46 -4.97 3.67
N LEU A 10 4.56 -5.92 3.39
CA LEU A 10 3.41 -5.69 2.52
C LEU A 10 2.42 -4.68 3.13
N LEU A 11 2.16 -4.77 4.44
CA LEU A 11 1.36 -3.77 5.17
C LEU A 11 2.00 -2.37 5.10
N TRP A 12 3.32 -2.29 5.26
CA TRP A 12 4.05 -1.03 5.11
C TRP A 12 3.95 -0.47 3.69
N ASP A 13 4.13 -1.30 2.67
CA ASP A 13 4.04 -0.87 1.28
C ASP A 13 2.64 -0.36 0.94
N THR A 14 1.60 -1.02 1.44
CA THR A 14 0.20 -0.57 1.34
C THR A 14 0.06 0.85 1.91
N VAL A 15 0.49 1.08 3.15
CA VAL A 15 0.44 2.40 3.80
C VAL A 15 1.22 3.45 3.00
N ARG A 16 2.43 3.09 2.54
CA ARG A 16 3.33 4.00 1.82
C ARG A 16 2.75 4.44 0.48
N VAL A 17 2.22 3.50 -0.30
CA VAL A 17 1.65 3.76 -1.63
C VAL A 17 0.38 4.59 -1.52
N LEU A 18 -0.58 4.18 -0.70
CA LEU A 18 -1.84 4.90 -0.53
C LEU A 18 -1.61 6.32 -0.01
N SER A 19 -0.75 6.48 1.01
CA SER A 19 -0.41 7.82 1.53
C SER A 19 0.23 8.72 0.46
N ARG A 20 1.02 8.16 -0.46
CA ARG A 20 1.62 8.91 -1.56
C ARG A 20 0.57 9.32 -2.60
N LEU A 21 -0.33 8.40 -2.98
CA LEU A 21 -1.40 8.67 -3.95
C LEU A 21 -2.36 9.75 -3.44
N ILE A 22 -2.79 9.63 -2.18
CA ILE A 22 -3.60 10.67 -1.50
C ILE A 22 -2.86 12.02 -1.51
N GLY A 23 -1.54 12.02 -1.25
CA GLY A 23 -0.72 13.23 -1.30
C GLY A 23 -0.67 13.87 -2.69
N ARG A 24 -0.55 13.07 -3.75
CA ARG A 24 -0.59 13.55 -5.15
C ARG A 24 -1.95 14.15 -5.49
N LEU A 25 -3.04 13.48 -5.13
CA LEU A 25 -4.39 14.03 -5.32
C LEU A 25 -4.57 15.35 -4.57
N ARG A 26 -4.10 15.44 -3.32
CA ARG A 26 -4.19 16.68 -2.53
C ARG A 26 -3.44 17.84 -3.18
N ALA A 27 -2.33 17.58 -3.88
CA ALA A 27 -1.59 18.64 -4.56
C ALA A 27 -2.40 19.25 -5.73
N ILE A 28 -3.27 18.47 -6.36
CA ILE A 28 -4.08 18.91 -7.52
C ILE A 28 -5.43 19.49 -7.05
N VAL A 29 -6.11 18.79 -6.15
CA VAL A 29 -7.46 19.11 -5.65
C VAL A 29 -7.50 19.22 -4.12
N PRO A 30 -6.78 20.19 -3.51
CA PRO A 30 -6.57 20.23 -2.06
C PRO A 30 -7.84 20.38 -1.23
N LYS A 31 -8.86 21.05 -1.77
CA LYS A 31 -10.15 21.28 -1.10
C LYS A 31 -11.04 20.03 -1.05
N ASP A 32 -10.83 19.10 -1.98
CA ASP A 32 -11.68 17.92 -2.16
C ASP A 32 -11.10 16.69 -1.46
N VAL A 33 -9.82 16.73 -1.04
CA VAL A 33 -9.18 15.65 -0.28
C VAL A 33 -9.34 15.91 1.23
N PRO A 34 -10.10 15.09 1.97
CA PRO A 34 -10.30 15.31 3.40
C PRO A 34 -8.99 15.25 4.19
N GLY A 35 -8.85 16.02 5.27
CA GLY A 35 -7.62 16.05 6.08
C GLY A 35 -7.40 14.75 6.87
N PHE A 36 -6.18 14.20 6.83
CA PHE A 36 -5.82 12.99 7.58
C PHE A 36 -4.41 13.09 8.17
N PRO A 37 -4.14 12.46 9.34
CA PRO A 37 -2.79 12.37 9.87
C PRO A 37 -1.90 11.48 8.99
N ASN A 38 -0.65 11.88 8.79
CA ASN A 38 0.32 11.07 8.05
C ASN A 38 0.82 9.90 8.92
N ARG A 39 0.37 8.68 8.58
CA ARG A 39 0.72 7.46 9.33
C ARG A 39 2.00 6.75 8.86
N LYS A 40 2.70 7.26 7.84
CA LYS A 40 3.88 6.58 7.25
C LYS A 40 4.96 6.28 8.29
N ARG A 41 5.35 7.27 9.09
CA ARG A 41 6.39 7.09 10.13
C ARG A 41 5.97 6.04 11.16
N ALA A 42 4.69 6.05 11.55
CA ALA A 42 4.16 5.11 12.51
C ALA A 42 4.21 3.67 11.98
N ALA A 43 3.70 3.43 10.76
CA ALA A 43 3.71 2.13 10.11
C ALA A 43 5.14 1.58 9.91
N ARG A 44 6.04 2.42 9.35
CA ARG A 44 7.45 2.04 9.15
C ARG A 44 8.11 1.60 10.45
N LYS A 45 7.88 2.30 11.56
CA LYS A 45 8.43 1.94 12.87
C LYS A 45 7.96 0.56 13.34
N ARG A 46 6.69 0.19 13.11
CA ARG A 46 6.14 -1.13 13.50
C ARG A 46 6.69 -2.23 12.62
N MET A 47 6.74 -2.00 11.31
CA MET A 47 7.34 -2.93 10.35
C MET A 47 8.83 -3.19 10.69
N GLN A 48 9.63 -2.14 10.92
CA GLN A 48 11.03 -2.29 11.30
C GLN A 48 11.20 -2.98 12.64
N LYS A 49 10.31 -2.72 13.62
CA LYS A 49 10.33 -3.43 14.90
C LYS A 49 10.11 -4.93 14.67
N LEU A 50 9.12 -5.32 13.86
CA LEU A 50 8.86 -6.72 13.51
C LEU A 50 10.01 -7.38 12.77
N GLN A 51 10.69 -6.68 11.86
CA GLN A 51 11.83 -7.23 11.13
C GLN A 51 13.04 -7.51 12.02
N ARG A 52 13.25 -6.68 13.06
CA ARG A 52 14.40 -6.77 13.96
C ARG A 52 14.15 -7.65 15.20
N MET A 53 12.95 -8.20 15.36
CA MET A 53 12.63 -9.06 16.51
C MET A 53 13.41 -10.38 16.47
N THR A 54 13.99 -10.76 17.61
CA THR A 54 14.52 -12.10 17.85
C THR A 54 13.39 -13.12 18.04
N ALA A 55 13.70 -14.42 18.00
CA ALA A 55 12.72 -15.49 18.22
C ALA A 55 11.96 -15.33 19.56
N ALA A 56 12.69 -15.17 20.67
CA ALA A 56 12.09 -14.96 21.99
C ALA A 56 11.21 -13.70 22.07
N GLN A 57 11.56 -12.63 21.35
CA GLN A 57 10.72 -11.43 21.28
C GLN A 57 9.46 -11.66 20.45
N ARG A 58 9.51 -12.50 19.41
CA ARG A 58 8.34 -12.79 18.58
C ARG A 58 7.26 -13.52 19.37
N GLU A 59 7.65 -14.50 20.20
CA GLU A 59 6.73 -15.27 21.04
C GLU A 59 5.85 -14.37 21.91
N SER A 60 6.42 -13.32 22.52
CA SER A 60 5.70 -12.46 23.47
C SER A 60 5.17 -11.14 22.88
N GLN A 61 5.76 -10.62 21.80
CA GLN A 61 5.47 -9.25 21.32
C GLN A 61 4.89 -9.15 19.91
N GLN A 62 5.05 -10.17 19.06
CA GLN A 62 4.73 -10.08 17.64
C GLN A 62 3.26 -9.71 17.40
N VAL A 63 2.34 -10.42 18.05
CA VAL A 63 0.88 -10.23 17.90
C VAL A 63 0.48 -8.79 18.20
N ARG A 64 0.97 -8.22 19.30
CA ARG A 64 0.68 -6.83 19.70
C ARG A 64 1.15 -5.82 18.64
N ILE A 65 2.34 -6.01 18.09
CA ILE A 65 2.89 -5.09 17.09
C ILE A 65 2.18 -5.23 15.74
N TYR A 66 1.78 -6.45 15.35
CA TYR A 66 0.94 -6.66 14.18
C TYR A 66 -0.44 -6.03 14.33
N ARG A 67 -1.11 -6.14 15.49
CA ARG A 67 -2.38 -5.43 15.75
C ARG A 67 -2.25 -3.92 15.54
N GLN A 68 -1.16 -3.32 16.03
CA GLN A 68 -0.89 -1.88 15.80
C GLN A 68 -0.67 -1.55 14.33
N LEU A 69 0.08 -2.38 13.60
CA LEU A 69 0.35 -2.14 12.19
C LEU A 69 -0.92 -2.31 11.34
N LEU A 70 -1.71 -3.35 11.62
CA LEU A 70 -3.01 -3.61 10.99
C LEU A 70 -3.98 -2.44 11.19
N ALA A 71 -4.09 -1.93 12.42
CA ALA A 71 -4.94 -0.76 12.71
C ALA A 71 -4.51 0.47 11.89
N ILE A 72 -3.20 0.73 11.79
CA ILE A 72 -2.68 1.82 10.95
C ILE A 72 -3.01 1.59 9.47
N THR A 73 -2.84 0.37 8.97
CA THR A 73 -3.14 0.04 7.57
C THR A 73 -4.63 0.22 7.27
N GLN A 74 -5.51 -0.26 8.14
CA GLN A 74 -6.96 -0.09 8.01
C GLN A 74 -7.38 1.38 8.04
N GLU A 75 -6.77 2.19 8.91
CA GLU A 75 -7.01 3.65 8.92
C GLU A 75 -6.63 4.29 7.58
N VAL A 76 -5.48 3.91 7.00
CA VAL A 76 -5.03 4.45 5.71
C VAL A 76 -5.91 3.98 4.56
N LEU A 77 -6.40 2.74 4.58
CA LEU A 77 -7.38 2.22 3.62
C LEU A 77 -8.69 3.02 3.69
N ALA A 78 -9.21 3.28 4.89
CA ALA A 78 -10.39 4.11 5.08
C ALA A 78 -10.17 5.56 4.58
N ASN A 79 -8.98 6.13 4.80
CA ASN A 79 -8.63 7.45 4.29
C ASN A 79 -8.56 7.49 2.76
N ALA A 80 -8.04 6.43 2.13
CA ALA A 80 -7.99 6.29 0.69
C ALA A 80 -9.40 6.23 0.08
N ARG A 81 -10.31 5.44 0.66
CA ARG A 81 -11.72 5.38 0.21
C ARG A 81 -12.43 6.71 0.37
N ARG A 82 -12.28 7.39 1.52
CA ARG A 82 -12.81 8.75 1.71
C ARG A 82 -12.22 9.78 0.74
N THR A 83 -10.99 9.58 0.28
CA THR A 83 -10.38 10.41 -0.77
C THR A 83 -11.02 10.15 -2.14
N LEU A 84 -11.31 8.89 -2.48
CA LEU A 84 -12.04 8.55 -3.71
C LEU A 84 -13.43 9.20 -3.72
N GLU A 85 -14.17 9.09 -2.62
CA GLU A 85 -15.49 9.70 -2.45
C GLU A 85 -15.43 11.22 -2.53
N GLY A 86 -14.57 11.86 -1.72
CA GLY A 86 -14.44 13.32 -1.66
C GLY A 86 -14.00 13.93 -2.99
N THR A 87 -13.17 13.21 -3.75
CA THR A 87 -12.72 13.70 -5.05
C THR A 87 -13.65 13.33 -6.19
N ALA A 88 -14.68 12.50 -6.05
CA ALA A 88 -15.46 11.95 -7.18
C ALA A 88 -16.01 13.02 -8.16
N ARG A 89 -16.31 14.23 -7.66
CA ARG A 89 -16.83 15.36 -8.45
C ARG A 89 -15.84 16.53 -8.61
N SER A 90 -14.56 16.32 -8.25
CA SER A 90 -13.52 17.33 -8.36
C SER A 90 -13.44 17.87 -9.78
N ARG A 91 -13.38 19.20 -9.90
CA ARG A 91 -13.12 19.88 -11.17
C ARG A 91 -11.62 20.14 -11.28
N ALA A 92 -10.99 19.55 -12.29
CA ALA A 92 -9.61 19.83 -12.62
C ALA A 92 -9.47 21.27 -13.17
N LYS A 93 -8.30 21.88 -12.95
CA LYS A 93 -7.99 23.22 -13.50
C LYS A 93 -7.61 23.17 -14.98
N THR A 94 -7.05 22.03 -15.40
CA THR A 94 -6.58 21.79 -16.77
C THR A 94 -7.03 20.39 -17.24
N PRO A 95 -7.05 20.14 -18.56
CA PRO A 95 -7.27 18.79 -19.09
C PRO A 95 -6.23 17.78 -18.61
N THR A 96 -4.96 18.19 -18.46
CA THR A 96 -3.88 17.33 -17.95
C THR A 96 -4.06 16.95 -16.49
N ASP A 97 -4.56 17.87 -15.66
CA ASP A 97 -4.92 17.60 -14.27
C ASP A 97 -6.09 16.60 -14.20
N ALA A 98 -7.07 16.71 -15.11
CA ALA A 98 -8.21 15.79 -15.16
C ALA A 98 -7.75 14.35 -15.41
N LEU A 99 -6.90 14.15 -16.43
CA LEU A 99 -6.30 12.85 -16.74
C LEU A 99 -5.47 12.31 -15.57
N THR A 100 -4.66 13.16 -14.94
CA THR A 100 -3.83 12.77 -13.79
C THR A 100 -4.69 12.34 -12.60
N ILE A 101 -5.81 13.04 -12.33
CA ILE A 101 -6.74 12.68 -11.26
C ILE A 101 -7.38 11.31 -11.55
N GLU A 102 -7.82 11.07 -12.78
CA GLU A 102 -8.40 9.78 -13.17
C GLU A 102 -7.42 8.62 -13.01
N GLU A 103 -6.17 8.80 -13.47
CA GLU A 103 -5.09 7.82 -13.26
C GLU A 103 -4.84 7.56 -11.78
N LEU A 104 -4.73 8.62 -10.96
CA LEU A 104 -4.51 8.48 -9.52
C LEU A 104 -5.67 7.78 -8.81
N ARG A 105 -6.92 7.98 -9.26
CA ARG A 105 -8.08 7.26 -8.72
C ARG A 105 -8.06 5.79 -9.12
N LYS A 106 -7.64 5.46 -10.34
CA LYS A 106 -7.43 4.07 -10.78
C LYS A 106 -6.34 3.40 -9.93
N ASP A 107 -5.22 4.08 -9.69
CA ASP A 107 -4.15 3.59 -8.82
C ASP A 107 -4.62 3.37 -7.37
N LEU A 108 -5.62 4.11 -6.88
CA LEU A 108 -6.19 3.86 -5.55
C LEU A 108 -6.94 2.53 -5.44
N ASP A 109 -7.08 1.76 -6.53
CA ASP A 109 -7.49 0.35 -6.49
C ASP A 109 -6.49 -0.55 -5.71
N TYR A 110 -5.29 -0.06 -5.39
CA TYR A 110 -4.43 -0.68 -4.37
C TYR A 110 -5.13 -0.87 -3.00
N CYS A 111 -6.29 -0.25 -2.75
CA CYS A 111 -7.13 -0.54 -1.60
C CYS A 111 -7.54 -2.02 -1.52
N SER A 112 -7.94 -2.65 -2.64
CA SER A 112 -8.38 -4.05 -2.66
C SER A 112 -7.23 -5.01 -2.31
N LEU A 113 -6.04 -4.74 -2.86
CA LEU A 113 -4.82 -5.48 -2.52
C LEU A 113 -4.39 -5.25 -1.07
N GLY A 114 -4.57 -4.02 -0.57
CA GLY A 114 -4.32 -3.69 0.83
C GLY A 114 -5.24 -4.44 1.80
N ASP A 115 -6.52 -4.61 1.46
CA ASP A 115 -7.46 -5.42 2.26
C ASP A 115 -7.00 -6.88 2.31
N ARG A 116 -6.62 -7.46 1.15
CA ARG A 116 -6.12 -8.83 1.07
C ARG A 116 -4.85 -9.04 1.89
N VAL A 117 -3.92 -8.10 1.85
CA VAL A 117 -2.70 -8.13 2.69
C VAL A 117 -3.05 -8.05 4.17
N ALA A 118 -4.01 -7.21 4.56
CA ALA A 118 -4.46 -7.10 5.94
C ALA A 118 -5.13 -8.38 6.42
N ASP A 119 -5.98 -9.00 5.60
CA ASP A 119 -6.62 -10.27 5.92
C ASP A 119 -5.60 -11.41 6.03
N GLN A 120 -4.68 -11.53 5.07
CA GLN A 120 -3.58 -12.50 5.13
C GLN A 120 -2.75 -12.36 6.42
N ALA A 121 -2.38 -11.14 6.79
CA ALA A 121 -1.61 -10.89 8.00
C ALA A 121 -2.40 -11.22 9.27
N ARG A 122 -3.70 -10.93 9.29
CA ARG A 122 -4.60 -11.29 10.39
C ARG A 122 -4.69 -12.81 10.54
N ARG A 123 -5.08 -13.52 9.48
CA ARG A 123 -5.21 -14.99 9.46
C ARG A 123 -3.93 -15.66 9.94
N ARG A 124 -2.78 -15.28 9.40
CA ARG A 124 -1.50 -15.92 9.71
C ARG A 124 -0.96 -15.61 11.10
N ILE A 125 -1.11 -14.37 11.57
CA ILE A 125 -0.42 -13.92 12.79
C ILE A 125 -1.34 -13.88 14.01
N LEU A 126 -2.61 -13.50 13.82
CA LEU A 126 -3.57 -13.35 14.90
C LEU A 126 -4.35 -14.63 15.09
N ASP A 127 -4.72 -15.31 13.99
CA ASP A 127 -5.56 -16.51 14.03
C ASP A 127 -4.74 -17.81 13.93
N GLY A 128 -3.43 -17.70 13.64
CA GLY A 128 -2.52 -18.84 13.55
C GLY A 128 -2.74 -19.74 12.32
N GLU A 129 -3.52 -19.27 11.34
CA GLU A 129 -3.87 -20.03 10.15
C GLU A 129 -2.71 -20.13 9.15
N GLN A 130 -2.61 -21.28 8.48
CA GLN A 130 -1.77 -21.41 7.30
C GLN A 130 -2.54 -20.98 6.06
N VAL A 131 -2.27 -19.77 5.56
CA VAL A 131 -2.86 -19.30 4.29
C VAL A 131 -2.24 -20.08 3.12
N PRO A 132 -3.06 -20.74 2.27
CA PRO A 132 -2.57 -21.47 1.10
C PRO A 132 -1.70 -20.62 0.18
N ALA A 133 -0.72 -21.24 -0.47
CA ALA A 133 0.19 -20.52 -1.37
C ALA A 133 -0.54 -19.82 -2.54
N SER A 134 -1.63 -20.43 -3.03
CA SER A 134 -2.50 -19.88 -4.07
C SER A 134 -3.28 -18.63 -3.64
N GLU A 135 -3.52 -18.45 -2.34
CA GLU A 135 -4.21 -17.28 -1.80
C GLU A 135 -3.23 -16.16 -1.42
N LYS A 136 -1.94 -16.50 -1.27
CA LYS A 136 -0.95 -15.65 -0.66
C LYS A 136 -0.52 -14.53 -1.62
N LEU A 137 -0.68 -13.29 -1.16
CA LEU A 137 -0.08 -12.13 -1.80
C LEU A 137 1.38 -11.99 -1.39
N TYR A 138 2.19 -11.71 -2.41
CA TYR A 138 3.64 -11.60 -2.30
C TYR A 138 4.15 -10.22 -2.77
N SER A 139 3.36 -9.51 -3.55
CA SER A 139 3.60 -8.12 -3.96
C SER A 139 2.26 -7.43 -4.14
N ILE A 140 2.13 -6.20 -3.65
CA ILE A 140 0.97 -5.35 -3.98
C ILE A 140 1.12 -4.70 -5.36
N PHE A 141 2.30 -4.77 -5.98
CA PHE A 141 2.56 -4.19 -7.31
C PHE A 141 2.37 -5.20 -8.44
N GLU A 142 2.42 -6.49 -8.10
CA GLU A 142 2.32 -7.58 -9.06
C GLU A 142 1.44 -8.68 -8.47
N PRO A 143 0.13 -8.42 -8.34
CA PRO A 143 -0.79 -9.31 -7.65
C PRO A 143 -1.05 -10.63 -8.40
N HIS A 144 -0.77 -10.67 -9.71
CA HIS A 144 -0.88 -11.85 -10.58
C HIS A 144 0.42 -12.64 -10.69
N THR A 145 1.44 -12.31 -9.89
CA THR A 145 2.65 -13.13 -9.80
C THR A 145 2.33 -14.36 -8.96
N ASP A 146 1.59 -15.30 -9.57
CA ASP A 146 1.75 -16.72 -9.25
C ASP A 146 3.26 -17.00 -9.26
N LEU A 147 3.70 -17.78 -8.28
CA LEU A 147 5.10 -17.98 -7.91
C LEU A 147 5.96 -18.53 -9.06
N ILE A 148 6.29 -17.68 -10.04
CA ILE A 148 7.34 -17.96 -11.01
C ILE A 148 8.62 -17.57 -10.29
N LYS A 149 9.42 -18.58 -9.90
CA LYS A 149 10.80 -18.41 -9.45
C LYS A 149 11.62 -17.65 -10.51
N ARG A 150 11.52 -16.33 -10.60
CA ARG A 150 12.42 -15.48 -11.39
C ARG A 150 12.65 -14.15 -10.69
N GLY A 151 13.93 -13.83 -10.55
CA GLY A 151 14.41 -12.76 -9.70
C GLY A 151 14.28 -11.37 -10.30
N LYS A 152 14.57 -10.41 -9.41
CA LYS A 152 14.87 -8.99 -9.64
C LYS A 152 13.71 -8.11 -10.10
N ILE A 153 13.08 -7.43 -9.14
CA ILE A 153 12.43 -6.14 -9.40
C ILE A 153 12.81 -5.17 -8.29
N ASN A 154 13.93 -4.48 -8.52
CA ASN A 154 14.32 -3.29 -7.78
C ASN A 154 14.34 -2.15 -8.79
N LYS A 155 13.20 -1.49 -8.98
CA LYS A 155 13.14 -0.16 -9.56
C LYS A 155 12.29 0.70 -8.64
N PRO A 156 12.77 1.88 -8.18
CA PRO A 156 11.84 2.89 -7.72
C PRO A 156 10.93 3.19 -8.91
N ILE A 157 9.63 2.95 -8.77
CA ILE A 157 8.65 3.32 -9.80
C ILE A 157 8.63 4.84 -9.82
N GLU A 158 9.37 5.41 -10.75
CA GLU A 158 9.23 6.77 -11.21
C GLU A 158 7.87 6.86 -11.90
N PHE A 159 6.94 7.57 -11.27
CA PHE A 159 5.72 7.99 -11.97
C PHE A 159 6.10 9.22 -12.78
N GLY A 160 6.44 8.97 -14.05
CA GLY A 160 6.65 9.97 -15.07
C GLY A 160 6.29 9.33 -16.40
N HIS A 161 5.34 9.96 -17.12
CA HIS A 161 4.82 9.49 -18.39
C HIS A 161 5.96 9.07 -19.35
N LYS A 162 5.86 7.87 -19.95
CA LYS A 162 6.53 7.62 -21.23
C LYS A 162 5.78 8.43 -22.28
N ILE A 163 6.19 9.67 -22.49
CA ILE A 163 5.82 10.42 -23.68
C ILE A 163 6.57 9.74 -24.83
N SER A 164 5.86 8.97 -25.64
CA SER A 164 6.37 8.54 -26.93
C SER A 164 6.26 9.74 -27.85
N LEU A 165 7.35 10.50 -28.00
CA LEU A 165 7.51 11.39 -29.15
C LEU A 165 7.69 10.48 -30.37
N ALA A 166 6.61 10.27 -31.11
CA ALA A 166 6.72 9.91 -32.51
C ALA A 166 6.85 11.24 -33.26
N GLU A 167 8.07 11.61 -33.63
CA GLU A 167 8.30 12.58 -34.69
C GLU A 167 8.06 11.89 -36.04
N SER A 168 7.37 12.59 -36.93
CA SER A 168 7.14 12.20 -38.33
C SER A 168 8.43 12.17 -39.14
#